data_AF-A0A0K8VWL1-F1
#
_entry.id   AF-A0A0K8VWL1-F1
#
_cell.length_a   1.000
_cell.length_b   1.000
_cell.length_c   1.000
_cell.angle_alpha   90.00
_cell.angle_beta   90.00
_cell.angle_gamma   90.00
#
_symmetry.space_group_name_H-M   'P 1'
#
loop_
_entity.id
_entity.type
_entity.pdbx_description
1 polymer ?
#
loop_
_entity_poly.entity_id
_entity_poly.type
_entity_poly.pdbx_seq_one_letter_code
_entity_poly.pdbx_strand_id
1 'polypeptide(L)'
;FKMQGKPMQIISICGEDDSVSSRCILELNEVGLNEVLMNEKIKDRLVSVISVAGAFRKGKSFLLDFFLRYMYAKATAEANNQIHATNAEELYENKMMELTSPEKPYIPEEELKRQHEELEKQTISCFTEKPLMGGRHFFTKYCQNIKNYTSSRFAQFRELNKAKLAYTEANYLNYMNKCIIEFEKRMDTLLIGNAYTPSNEFNSNMEDVKVDILKQFDSCLSNSTAVIHEQIRKQLQEAIEKQFIKYTQQNDIKLDLIKAKITVECAEAKKLYKELMNNTDQSIEALSTTHADAKHQALEMFRRASKVGAENFFKECEKQLITYADETFNSYKERSAKKEVV
;
A
#
# COMPACT_ATOMS: atom_id res chain seq x y z
N PHE A 1 -21.69 5.76 -52.37
CA PHE A 1 -21.67 5.23 -53.75
C PHE A 1 -22.84 4.28 -53.97
N LYS A 2 -23.86 4.69 -54.75
CA LYS A 2 -24.90 3.76 -55.20
C LYS A 2 -24.35 3.00 -56.41
N MET A 3 -24.10 1.69 -56.28
CA MET A 3 -23.89 0.85 -57.46
C MET A 3 -25.25 0.71 -58.16
N GLN A 4 -25.38 1.27 -59.37
CA GLN A 4 -26.54 1.01 -60.22
C GLN A 4 -26.34 -0.36 -60.88
N GLY A 5 -27.07 -1.38 -60.41
CA GLY A 5 -27.12 -2.67 -61.08
C GLY A 5 -27.78 -2.55 -62.45
N LYS A 6 -27.22 -3.20 -63.47
CA LYS A 6 -27.82 -3.33 -64.81
C LYS A 6 -28.06 -4.80 -65.13
N PRO A 7 -29.17 -5.16 -65.80
CA PRO A 7 -29.39 -6.52 -66.26
C PRO A 7 -28.29 -6.92 -67.25
N MET A 8 -27.68 -8.09 -67.05
CA MET A 8 -26.68 -8.66 -67.95
C MET A 8 -27.22 -9.96 -68.54
N GLN A 9 -27.27 -10.04 -69.86
CA GLN A 9 -27.56 -11.28 -70.57
C GLN A 9 -26.28 -12.11 -70.65
N ILE A 10 -26.33 -13.32 -70.08
CA ILE A 10 -25.19 -14.24 -70.03
C ILE A 10 -25.21 -15.20 -71.22
N ILE A 11 -26.40 -15.64 -71.65
CA ILE A 11 -26.56 -16.57 -72.77
C ILE A 11 -27.51 -15.96 -73.80
N SER A 12 -27.11 -16.01 -75.07
CA SER A 12 -27.92 -15.65 -76.23
C SER A 12 -28.26 -16.91 -77.03
N ILE A 13 -29.45 -16.95 -77.60
CA ILE A 13 -29.89 -18.04 -78.49
C ILE A 13 -29.79 -17.51 -79.92
N CYS A 14 -28.88 -18.09 -80.70
CA CYS A 14 -28.73 -17.80 -82.13
C CYS A 14 -29.43 -18.91 -82.91
N GLY A 15 -30.50 -18.56 -83.64
CA GLY A 15 -31.24 -19.49 -84.47
C GLY A 15 -30.90 -19.30 -85.94
N GLU A 16 -30.66 -20.41 -86.64
CA GLU A 16 -31.00 -20.52 -88.05
C GLU A 16 -32.07 -21.60 -88.17
N ASP A 17 -33.23 -21.24 -88.71
CA ASP A 17 -34.32 -22.17 -89.05
C ASP A 17 -33.90 -22.97 -90.29
N ASP A 18 -33.09 -24.02 -90.10
CA ASP A 18 -32.93 -25.07 -91.10
C ASP A 18 -33.73 -26.32 -90.68
N SER A 19 -34.78 -26.55 -91.47
CA SER A 19 -35.90 -27.48 -91.29
C SER A 19 -35.58 -28.99 -91.13
N VAL A 20 -34.36 -29.39 -90.76
CA VAL A 20 -33.98 -30.82 -90.63
C VAL A 20 -33.16 -31.15 -89.36
N SER A 21 -32.66 -30.18 -88.60
CA SER A 21 -32.09 -30.45 -87.27
C SER A 21 -32.13 -29.20 -86.40
N SER A 22 -33.02 -29.17 -85.42
CA SER A 22 -33.12 -28.10 -84.42
C SER A 22 -31.88 -28.07 -83.51
N ARG A 23 -30.74 -27.61 -84.03
CA ARG A 23 -29.54 -27.29 -83.24
C ARG A 23 -29.64 -25.83 -82.81
N CYS A 24 -30.06 -25.62 -81.57
CA CYS A 24 -30.04 -24.31 -80.94
C CYS A 24 -28.57 -23.94 -80.64
N ILE A 25 -28.02 -22.92 -81.30
CA ILE A 25 -26.66 -22.44 -81.02
C ILE A 25 -26.76 -21.46 -79.85
N LEU A 26 -26.15 -21.81 -78.72
CA LEU A 26 -26.05 -20.96 -77.54
C LEU A 26 -24.72 -20.21 -77.57
N GLU A 27 -24.78 -18.88 -77.49
CA GLU A 27 -23.59 -18.02 -77.38
C GLU A 27 -23.46 -17.50 -75.94
N LEU A 28 -22.27 -17.66 -75.35
CA LEU A 28 -21.95 -17.20 -74.00
C LEU A 28 -21.31 -15.81 -74.06
N ASN A 29 -21.85 -14.87 -73.29
CA ASN A 29 -21.24 -13.56 -73.09
C ASN A 29 -20.04 -13.66 -72.12
N GLU A 30 -18.93 -14.20 -72.61
CA GLU A 30 -17.71 -14.40 -71.82
C GLU A 30 -17.14 -13.10 -71.29
N VAL A 31 -17.14 -12.04 -72.11
CA VAL A 31 -16.56 -10.73 -71.75
C VAL A 31 -17.29 -10.13 -70.56
N GLY A 32 -18.63 -10.05 -70.63
CA GLY A 32 -19.44 -9.49 -69.54
C GLY A 32 -19.40 -10.35 -68.28
N LEU A 33 -19.39 -11.68 -68.43
CA LEU A 33 -19.29 -12.59 -67.29
C LEU A 33 -17.93 -12.49 -66.60
N ASN A 34 -16.84 -12.38 -67.38
CA ASN A 34 -15.49 -12.23 -66.88
C ASN A 34 -15.31 -10.89 -66.13
N GLU A 35 -15.87 -9.79 -66.65
CA GLU A 35 -15.87 -8.49 -65.97
C GLU A 35 -16.53 -8.54 -64.58
N VAL A 36 -17.65 -9.25 -64.47
CA VAL A 36 -18.37 -9.39 -63.19
C VAL A 36 -17.63 -10.32 -62.25
N LEU A 37 -17.24 -11.51 -62.72
CA LEU A 37 -16.64 -12.54 -61.85
C LEU A 37 -15.21 -12.19 -61.43
N MET A 38 -14.42 -11.50 -62.25
CA MET A 38 -13.04 -11.12 -61.91
C MET A 38 -12.95 -9.80 -61.14
N ASN A 39 -14.08 -9.22 -60.75
CA ASN A 39 -14.07 -8.02 -59.92
C ASN A 39 -13.38 -8.33 -58.58
N GLU A 40 -12.33 -7.58 -58.25
CA GLU A 40 -11.52 -7.72 -57.02
C GLU A 40 -12.35 -7.86 -55.74
N LYS A 41 -13.55 -7.27 -55.69
CA LYS A 41 -14.43 -7.34 -54.51
C LYS A 41 -15.11 -8.70 -54.32
N ILE A 42 -15.26 -9.49 -55.38
CA ILE A 42 -16.05 -10.73 -55.39
C ILE A 42 -15.37 -11.93 -56.07
N LYS A 43 -14.19 -11.77 -56.69
CA LYS A 43 -13.52 -12.84 -57.45
C LYS A 43 -13.24 -14.13 -56.69
N ASP A 44 -13.01 -14.03 -55.38
CA ASP A 44 -12.73 -15.19 -54.52
C ASP A 44 -13.99 -15.69 -53.78
N ARG A 45 -15.18 -15.29 -54.24
CA ARG A 45 -16.46 -15.68 -53.63
C ARG A 45 -17.06 -16.87 -54.36
N LEU A 46 -17.73 -17.74 -53.61
CA LEU A 46 -18.46 -18.87 -54.16
C LEU A 46 -19.63 -18.39 -55.02
N VAL A 47 -19.77 -18.98 -56.21
CA VAL A 47 -20.88 -18.71 -57.14
C VAL A 47 -21.94 -19.80 -56.98
N SER A 48 -23.20 -19.41 -56.86
CA SER A 48 -24.35 -20.32 -56.85
C SER A 48 -25.30 -19.96 -58.00
N VAL A 49 -25.61 -20.96 -58.84
CA VAL A 49 -26.55 -20.80 -59.96
C VAL A 49 -27.91 -21.32 -59.52
N ILE A 50 -28.92 -20.44 -59.54
CA ILE A 50 -30.29 -20.77 -59.14
C ILE A 50 -31.17 -20.73 -60.39
N SER A 51 -31.62 -21.89 -60.85
CA SER A 51 -32.57 -21.99 -61.96
C SER A 51 -33.99 -21.75 -61.46
N VAL A 52 -34.73 -20.85 -62.11
CA VAL A 52 -36.12 -20.50 -61.76
C VAL A 52 -37.02 -20.88 -62.94
N ALA A 53 -37.78 -21.96 -62.82
CA ALA A 53 -38.74 -22.41 -63.82
C ALA A 53 -40.18 -22.09 -63.41
N GLY A 54 -41.01 -21.60 -64.33
CA GLY A 54 -42.43 -21.33 -64.08
C GLY A 54 -43.13 -20.61 -65.25
N ALA A 55 -44.43 -20.83 -65.40
CA ALA A 55 -45.24 -20.33 -66.53
C ALA A 55 -45.34 -18.79 -66.63
N PHE A 56 -44.94 -18.07 -65.58
CA PHE A 56 -44.97 -16.60 -65.53
C PHE A 56 -43.57 -16.00 -65.56
N ARG A 57 -43.26 -15.22 -66.61
CA ARG A 57 -42.02 -14.44 -66.82
C ARG A 57 -41.66 -13.43 -65.70
N LYS A 58 -42.44 -13.35 -64.60
CA LYS A 58 -42.28 -12.40 -63.48
C LYS A 58 -41.55 -12.96 -62.25
N GLY A 59 -41.24 -14.26 -62.18
CA GLY A 59 -40.65 -14.90 -60.99
C GLY A 59 -39.19 -14.53 -60.67
N LYS A 60 -38.38 -14.15 -61.68
CA LYS A 60 -36.95 -13.82 -61.50
C LYS A 60 -36.73 -12.58 -60.65
N SER A 61 -37.43 -11.48 -60.99
CA SER A 61 -37.31 -10.22 -60.24
C SER A 61 -37.86 -10.37 -58.82
N PHE A 62 -38.92 -11.17 -58.65
CA PHE A 62 -39.46 -11.50 -57.34
C PHE A 62 -38.46 -12.25 -56.44
N LEU A 63 -37.79 -13.27 -56.98
CA LEU A 63 -36.79 -14.03 -56.21
C LEU A 63 -35.56 -13.20 -55.87
N LEU A 64 -35.08 -12.37 -56.81
CA LEU A 64 -33.97 -11.44 -56.55
C LEU A 64 -34.33 -10.43 -55.45
N ASP A 65 -35.52 -9.82 -55.54
CA ASP A 65 -36.04 -8.90 -54.54
C ASP A 65 -36.15 -9.57 -53.16
N PHE A 66 -36.56 -10.84 -53.10
CA PHE A 66 -36.58 -11.62 -51.86
C PHE A 66 -35.17 -11.82 -51.26
N PHE A 67 -34.17 -12.20 -52.06
CA PHE A 67 -32.79 -12.35 -51.56
C PHE A 67 -32.20 -11.03 -51.07
N LEU A 68 -32.40 -9.94 -51.81
CA LEU A 68 -31.96 -8.61 -51.41
C LEU A 68 -32.61 -8.20 -50.09
N ARG A 69 -33.93 -8.33 -49.97
CA ARG A 69 -34.65 -8.04 -48.72
C ARG A 69 -34.13 -8.89 -47.55
N TYR A 70 -33.88 -10.17 -47.76
CA TYR A 70 -33.29 -11.04 -46.74
C TYR A 70 -31.89 -10.59 -46.31
N MET A 71 -30.99 -10.31 -47.27
CA MET A 71 -29.62 -9.85 -46.98
C MET A 71 -29.63 -8.51 -46.24
N TYR A 72 -30.45 -7.55 -46.66
CA TYR A 72 -30.59 -6.26 -45.99
C TYR A 72 -31.15 -6.43 -44.57
N ALA A 73 -32.21 -7.23 -44.39
CA ALA A 73 -32.78 -7.48 -43.07
C ALA A 73 -31.76 -8.12 -42.11
N LYS A 74 -30.95 -9.07 -42.58
CA LYS A 74 -29.88 -9.69 -41.79
C LYS A 74 -28.80 -8.68 -41.40
N ALA A 75 -28.34 -7.84 -42.33
CA ALA A 75 -27.35 -6.81 -42.04
C ALA A 75 -27.86 -5.77 -41.02
N THR A 76 -29.12 -5.34 -41.14
CA THR A 76 -29.75 -4.44 -40.17
C THR A 76 -29.90 -5.09 -38.79
N ALA A 77 -30.29 -6.37 -38.74
CA ALA A 77 -30.35 -7.14 -37.50
C ALA A 77 -28.99 -7.23 -36.80
N GLU A 78 -27.93 -7.58 -37.53
CA GLU A 78 -26.56 -7.65 -36.99
C GLU A 78 -26.08 -6.29 -36.48
N ALA A 79 -26.34 -5.20 -37.22
CA ALA A 79 -25.98 -3.85 -36.79
C ALA A 79 -26.72 -3.43 -35.52
N ASN A 80 -28.03 -3.68 -35.43
CA ASN A 80 -28.84 -3.35 -34.25
C ASN A 80 -28.38 -4.16 -33.02
N ASN A 81 -28.17 -5.47 -33.17
CA ASN A 81 -27.68 -6.32 -32.09
C ASN A 81 -26.28 -5.88 -31.63
N GLN A 82 -25.40 -5.47 -32.57
CA GLN A 82 -24.08 -4.95 -32.23
C GLN A 82 -24.18 -3.67 -31.40
N ILE A 83 -25.04 -2.72 -31.78
CA ILE A 83 -25.27 -1.48 -31.01
C ILE A 83 -25.78 -1.81 -29.60
N HIS A 84 -26.72 -2.74 -29.48
CA HIS A 84 -27.24 -3.15 -28.18
C HIS A 84 -26.17 -3.81 -27.30
N ALA A 85 -25.29 -4.64 -27.87
CA ALA A 85 -24.17 -5.24 -27.16
C ALA A 85 -23.19 -4.17 -26.68
N THR A 86 -22.80 -3.23 -27.55
CA THR A 86 -21.90 -2.14 -27.20
C THR A 86 -22.46 -1.24 -26.10
N ASN A 87 -23.75 -0.90 -26.12
CA ASN A 87 -24.36 -0.11 -25.05
C ASN A 87 -24.38 -0.87 -23.71
N ALA A 88 -24.52 -2.21 -23.74
CA ALA A 88 -24.47 -3.03 -22.54
C ALA A 88 -23.03 -3.13 -21.98
N GLU A 89 -22.04 -3.27 -22.86
CA GLU A 89 -20.61 -3.22 -22.54
C GLU A 89 -20.22 -1.87 -21.92
N GLU A 90 -20.71 -0.76 -22.48
CA GLU A 90 -20.49 0.59 -21.94
C GLU A 90 -21.09 0.77 -20.55
N LEU A 91 -22.28 0.21 -20.29
CA LEU A 91 -22.89 0.22 -18.95
C LEU A 91 -22.00 -0.50 -17.92
N TYR A 92 -21.42 -1.64 -18.31
CA TYR A 92 -20.47 -2.37 -17.47
C TYR A 92 -19.22 -1.53 -17.20
N GLU A 93 -18.62 -0.96 -18.26
CA GLU A 93 -17.42 -0.13 -18.17
C GLU A 93 -17.65 1.05 -17.22
N ASN A 94 -18.74 1.79 -17.38
CA ASN A 94 -19.07 2.95 -16.55
C ASN A 94 -19.22 2.59 -15.07
N LYS A 95 -19.96 1.52 -14.76
CA LYS A 95 -20.13 1.07 -13.37
C LYS A 95 -18.83 0.58 -12.75
N MET A 96 -18.01 -0.17 -13.50
CA MET A 96 -16.70 -0.61 -13.00
C MET A 96 -15.73 0.55 -12.82
N MET A 97 -15.70 1.52 -13.74
CA MET A 97 -14.91 2.74 -13.62
C MET A 97 -15.28 3.54 -12.36
N GLU A 98 -16.57 3.65 -12.05
CA GLU A 98 -17.04 4.28 -10.82
C GLU A 98 -16.48 3.58 -9.57
N LEU A 99 -16.59 2.24 -9.51
CA LEU A 99 -16.07 1.43 -8.39
C LEU A 99 -14.53 1.52 -8.23
N THR A 100 -13.81 1.57 -9.35
CA THR A 100 -12.34 1.62 -9.35
C THR A 100 -11.76 3.03 -9.46
N SER A 101 -12.58 4.07 -9.36
CA SER A 101 -12.14 5.45 -9.41
C SER A 101 -11.13 5.78 -8.30
N PRO A 102 -10.17 6.70 -8.54
CA PRO A 102 -9.13 7.02 -7.56
C PRO A 102 -9.66 7.60 -6.24
N GLU A 103 -10.81 8.29 -6.29
CA GLU A 103 -11.45 8.91 -5.12
C GLU A 103 -12.14 7.89 -4.22
N LYS A 104 -12.47 6.70 -4.74
CA LYS A 104 -13.15 5.65 -3.99
C LYS A 104 -12.15 4.79 -3.25
N PRO A 105 -12.50 4.26 -2.06
CA PRO A 105 -11.61 3.39 -1.30
C PRO A 105 -11.29 2.10 -2.05
N TYR A 106 -10.21 1.45 -1.63
CA TYR A 106 -9.91 0.08 -2.06
C TYR A 106 -11.07 -0.86 -1.71
N ILE A 107 -11.36 -1.80 -2.62
CA ILE A 107 -12.36 -2.86 -2.44
C ILE A 107 -11.61 -4.20 -2.33
N PRO A 108 -11.86 -5.03 -1.31
CA PRO A 108 -11.28 -6.36 -1.21
C PRO A 108 -11.51 -7.20 -2.48
N GLU A 109 -10.54 -8.03 -2.85
CA GLU A 109 -10.56 -8.76 -4.13
C GLU A 109 -11.83 -9.62 -4.33
N GLU A 110 -12.24 -10.34 -3.29
CA GLU A 110 -13.46 -11.16 -3.32
C GLU A 110 -14.72 -10.32 -3.52
N GLU A 111 -14.79 -9.14 -2.89
CA GLU A 111 -15.92 -8.24 -3.05
C GLU A 111 -15.93 -7.58 -4.44
N LEU A 112 -14.76 -7.18 -4.97
CA LEU A 112 -14.65 -6.65 -6.32
C LEU A 112 -15.07 -7.71 -7.36
N LYS A 113 -14.68 -8.97 -7.16
CA LYS A 113 -15.10 -10.08 -7.99
C LYS A 113 -16.61 -10.32 -7.92
N ARG A 114 -17.20 -10.30 -6.72
CA ARG A 114 -18.66 -10.42 -6.54
C ARG A 114 -19.42 -9.32 -7.27
N GLN A 115 -18.94 -8.07 -7.18
CA GLN A 115 -19.51 -6.93 -7.90
C GLN A 115 -19.38 -7.11 -9.42
N HIS A 116 -18.23 -7.56 -9.90
CA HIS A 116 -18.03 -7.88 -11.32
C HIS A 116 -19.02 -8.94 -11.83
N GLU A 117 -19.18 -10.06 -11.12
CA GLU A 117 -20.10 -11.14 -11.51
C GLU A 117 -21.56 -10.66 -11.54
N GLU A 118 -21.94 -9.80 -10.60
CA GLU A 118 -23.28 -9.20 -10.56
C GLU A 118 -23.49 -8.21 -11.71
N LEU A 119 -22.51 -7.36 -11.99
CA LEU A 119 -22.55 -6.42 -13.11
C LEU A 119 -22.57 -7.14 -14.46
N GLU A 120 -21.81 -8.22 -14.62
CA GLU A 120 -21.87 -9.05 -15.83
C GLU A 120 -23.28 -9.62 -16.04
N LYS A 121 -23.92 -10.16 -15.00
CA LYS A 121 -25.30 -10.66 -15.08
C LYS A 121 -26.26 -9.55 -15.48
N GLN A 122 -26.14 -8.37 -14.87
CA GLN A 122 -26.98 -7.21 -15.21
C GLN A 122 -26.76 -6.75 -16.65
N THR A 123 -25.52 -6.73 -17.12
CA THR A 123 -25.16 -6.37 -18.49
C THR A 123 -25.75 -7.35 -19.49
N ILE A 124 -25.67 -8.66 -19.21
CA ILE A 124 -26.32 -9.68 -20.04
C ILE A 124 -27.84 -9.49 -20.00
N SER A 125 -28.46 -9.31 -18.84
CA SER A 125 -29.92 -9.09 -18.74
C SER A 125 -30.35 -7.90 -19.60
N CYS A 126 -29.68 -6.75 -19.44
CA CYS A 126 -29.94 -5.52 -20.19
C CYS A 126 -29.80 -5.71 -21.71
N PHE A 127 -28.85 -6.53 -22.17
CA PHE A 127 -28.74 -6.89 -23.58
C PHE A 127 -29.92 -7.76 -24.05
N THR A 128 -30.31 -8.75 -23.23
CA THR A 128 -31.32 -9.76 -23.60
C THR A 128 -32.77 -9.28 -23.50
N GLU A 129 -33.04 -8.25 -22.70
CA GLU A 129 -34.36 -7.63 -22.56
C GLU A 129 -34.77 -6.83 -23.81
N LYS A 130 -33.81 -6.43 -24.65
CA LYS A 130 -34.09 -5.69 -25.88
C LYS A 130 -34.56 -6.65 -26.98
N PRO A 131 -35.42 -6.20 -27.92
CA PRO A 131 -35.86 -7.04 -29.04
C PRO A 131 -34.67 -7.44 -29.92
N LEU A 132 -34.18 -8.68 -29.76
CA LEU A 132 -33.07 -9.21 -30.54
C LEU A 132 -33.57 -9.79 -31.87
N MET A 133 -32.85 -9.49 -32.95
CA MET A 133 -33.18 -9.98 -34.29
C MET A 133 -32.30 -11.19 -34.63
N GLY A 134 -32.91 -12.37 -34.81
CA GLY A 134 -32.22 -13.60 -35.20
C GLY A 134 -32.59 -14.83 -34.36
N GLY A 135 -32.07 -16.00 -34.73
CA GLY A 135 -32.29 -17.26 -33.99
C GLY A 135 -31.38 -17.42 -32.75
N ARG A 136 -31.59 -18.48 -31.97
CA ARG A 136 -30.87 -18.78 -30.71
C ARG A 136 -29.33 -18.71 -30.80
N HIS A 137 -28.74 -19.07 -31.93
CA HIS A 137 -27.29 -19.01 -32.11
C HIS A 137 -26.71 -17.59 -32.04
N PHE A 138 -27.45 -16.57 -32.50
CA PHE A 138 -27.01 -15.17 -32.40
C PHE A 138 -27.01 -14.71 -30.94
N PHE A 139 -28.06 -15.06 -30.19
CA PHE A 139 -28.17 -14.77 -28.77
C PHE A 139 -26.97 -15.33 -28.00
N THR A 140 -26.66 -16.62 -28.19
CA THR A 140 -25.53 -17.27 -27.51
C THR A 140 -24.19 -16.62 -27.89
N LYS A 141 -23.99 -16.28 -29.18
CA LYS A 141 -22.78 -15.61 -29.65
C LYS A 141 -22.56 -14.27 -28.96
N TYR A 142 -23.57 -13.40 -28.94
CA TYR A 142 -23.43 -12.07 -28.33
C TYR A 142 -23.27 -12.13 -26.82
N CYS A 143 -24.01 -13.00 -26.13
CA CYS A 143 -23.83 -13.21 -24.70
C CYS A 143 -22.40 -13.69 -24.37
N GLN A 144 -21.85 -14.62 -25.16
CA GLN A 144 -20.48 -15.09 -24.98
C GLN A 144 -19.45 -13.98 -25.25
N ASN A 145 -19.68 -13.16 -26.28
CA ASN A 145 -18.80 -12.03 -26.59
C ASN A 145 -18.77 -11.02 -25.44
N ILE A 146 -19.94 -10.67 -24.89
CA ILE A 146 -20.07 -9.77 -23.74
C ILE A 146 -19.31 -10.35 -22.53
N LYS A 147 -19.50 -11.64 -22.21
CA LYS A 147 -18.76 -12.31 -21.13
C LYS A 147 -17.24 -12.26 -21.32
N ASN A 148 -16.77 -12.50 -22.54
CA ASN A 148 -15.35 -12.43 -22.84
C ASN A 148 -14.82 -10.99 -22.70
N TYR A 149 -15.62 -10.00 -23.11
CA TYR A 149 -15.31 -8.58 -22.95
C TYR A 149 -15.21 -8.17 -21.48
N THR A 150 -16.24 -8.47 -20.67
CA THR A 150 -16.29 -8.15 -19.24
C THR A 150 -15.14 -8.81 -18.49
N SER A 151 -14.84 -10.07 -18.79
CA SER A 151 -13.71 -10.82 -18.23
C SER A 151 -12.37 -10.17 -18.56
N SER A 152 -12.17 -9.78 -19.82
CA SER A 152 -10.94 -9.10 -20.28
C SER A 152 -10.75 -7.74 -19.59
N ARG A 153 -11.83 -6.95 -19.51
CA ARG A 153 -11.82 -5.64 -18.83
C ARG A 153 -11.64 -5.75 -17.32
N PHE A 154 -12.20 -6.78 -16.69
CA PHE A 154 -12.04 -7.02 -15.26
C PHE A 154 -10.58 -7.14 -14.84
N ALA A 155 -9.73 -7.75 -15.67
CA ALA A 155 -8.29 -7.82 -15.40
C ALA A 155 -7.66 -6.42 -15.23
N GLN A 156 -8.06 -5.44 -16.05
CA GLN A 156 -7.57 -4.07 -15.95
C GLN A 156 -8.10 -3.37 -14.69
N PHE A 157 -9.38 -3.54 -14.38
CA PHE A 157 -10.00 -2.99 -13.17
C PHE A 157 -9.39 -3.56 -11.88
N ARG A 158 -8.99 -4.83 -11.90
CA ARG A 158 -8.25 -5.46 -10.79
C ARG A 158 -6.91 -4.76 -10.55
N GLU A 159 -6.15 -4.45 -11.59
CA GLU A 159 -4.88 -3.72 -11.45
C GLU A 159 -5.08 -2.28 -10.98
N LEU A 160 -6.10 -1.58 -11.47
CA LEU A 160 -6.46 -0.24 -10.96
C LEU A 160 -6.81 -0.30 -9.46
N ASN A 161 -7.57 -1.31 -9.04
CA ASN A 161 -7.90 -1.47 -7.63
C ASN A 161 -6.68 -1.84 -6.77
N LYS A 162 -5.74 -2.64 -7.28
CA LYS A 162 -4.45 -2.88 -6.60
C LYS A 162 -3.61 -1.61 -6.47
N ALA A 163 -3.62 -0.74 -7.47
CA ALA A 163 -2.94 0.55 -7.38
C ALA A 163 -3.52 1.42 -6.24
N LYS A 164 -4.84 1.39 -6.02
CA LYS A 164 -5.47 2.05 -4.85
C LYS A 164 -4.98 1.47 -3.53
N LEU A 165 -4.79 0.16 -3.46
CA LEU A 165 -4.25 -0.53 -2.29
C LEU A 165 -2.82 -0.06 -2.00
N ALA A 166 -1.95 -0.07 -3.00
CA ALA A 166 -0.56 0.36 -2.88
C ALA A 166 -0.43 1.84 -2.49
N TYR A 167 -1.29 2.70 -3.04
CA TYR A 167 -1.35 4.11 -2.64
C TYR A 167 -1.76 4.27 -1.17
N THR A 168 -2.74 3.49 -0.72
CA THR A 168 -3.18 3.53 0.69
C THR A 168 -2.10 3.00 1.63
N GLU A 169 -1.38 1.95 1.23
CA GLU A 169 -0.21 1.44 1.94
C GLU A 169 0.88 2.52 2.10
N ALA A 170 1.20 3.25 1.02
CA ALA A 170 2.15 4.35 1.08
C ALA A 170 1.70 5.47 2.03
N ASN A 171 0.40 5.77 2.09
CA ASN A 171 -0.15 6.73 3.05
C ASN A 171 0.00 6.26 4.50
N TYR A 172 -0.25 4.98 4.78
CA TYR A 172 0.00 4.40 6.10
C TYR A 172 1.47 4.45 6.49
N LEU A 173 2.39 4.14 5.57
CA LEU A 173 3.83 4.24 5.82
C LEU A 173 4.25 5.69 6.13
N ASN A 174 3.70 6.67 5.41
CA ASN A 174 3.94 8.08 5.70
C ASN A 174 3.40 8.46 7.10
N TYR A 175 2.20 7.99 7.46
CA TYR A 175 1.64 8.26 8.78
C TYR A 175 2.42 7.57 9.89
N MET A 176 2.89 6.33 9.68
CA MET A 176 3.81 5.62 10.57
C MET A 176 5.07 6.44 10.83
N ASN A 177 5.69 6.98 9.77
CA ASN A 177 6.88 7.83 9.93
C ASN A 177 6.60 9.09 10.75
N LYS A 178 5.43 9.73 10.57
CA LYS A 178 5.00 10.85 11.41
C LYS A 178 4.84 10.45 12.88
N CYS A 179 4.24 9.28 13.15
CA CYS A 179 4.11 8.73 14.49
C CYS A 179 5.48 8.47 15.15
N ILE A 180 6.45 7.95 14.40
CA ILE A 180 7.82 7.72 14.91
C ILE A 180 8.49 9.05 15.27
N ILE A 181 8.39 10.06 14.39
CA ILE A 181 8.96 11.39 14.65
C ILE A 181 8.33 12.03 15.89
N GLU A 182 7.02 11.91 16.06
CA GLU A 182 6.32 12.42 17.25
C GLU A 182 6.73 11.66 18.52
N PHE A 183 6.91 10.33 18.42
CA PHE A 183 7.45 9.53 19.52
C PHE A 183 8.84 10.03 19.93
N GLU A 184 9.77 10.18 18.98
CA GLU A 184 11.13 10.66 19.23
C GLU A 184 11.11 12.05 19.88
N LYS A 185 10.29 12.98 19.38
CA LYS A 185 10.14 14.31 19.95
C LYS A 185 9.67 14.30 21.41
N ARG A 186 8.69 13.45 21.75
CA ARG A 186 8.20 13.30 23.13
C ARG A 186 9.27 12.69 24.03
N MET A 187 10.00 11.68 23.55
CA MET A 187 11.08 11.04 24.30
C MET A 187 12.28 11.97 24.50
N ASP A 188 12.66 12.74 23.49
CA ASP A 188 13.73 13.75 23.60
C ASP A 188 13.38 14.80 24.66
N THR A 189 12.10 15.17 24.76
CA THR A 189 11.60 16.09 25.79
C THR A 189 11.77 15.52 27.20
N LEU A 190 11.51 14.22 27.39
CA LEU A 190 11.74 13.53 28.67
C LEU A 190 13.24 13.45 29.03
N LEU A 191 14.11 13.49 28.03
CA LEU A 191 15.56 13.50 28.23
C LEU A 191 16.17 14.92 28.31
N ILE A 192 15.40 15.99 28.35
CA ILE A 192 15.96 17.34 28.49
C ILE A 192 16.71 17.48 29.83
N GLY A 193 17.94 17.98 29.76
CA GLY A 193 18.78 18.27 30.93
C GLY A 193 19.58 17.06 31.45
N ASN A 194 20.34 17.30 32.53
CA ASN A 194 21.25 16.31 33.12
C ASN A 194 20.60 15.44 34.20
N ALA A 195 19.30 15.61 34.46
CA ALA A 195 18.59 14.82 35.45
C ALA A 195 18.37 13.39 34.93
N TYR A 196 18.69 12.41 35.77
CA TYR A 196 18.34 11.02 35.56
C TYR A 196 16.91 10.79 36.06
N THR A 197 16.15 10.01 35.30
CA THR A 197 14.83 9.53 35.70
C THR A 197 14.94 8.05 36.10
N PRO A 198 14.45 7.63 37.29
CA PRO A 198 14.49 6.22 37.70
C PRO A 198 13.93 5.28 36.63
N SER A 199 14.61 4.16 36.37
CA SER A 199 14.27 3.27 35.24
C SER A 199 12.82 2.81 35.21
N ASN A 200 12.20 2.56 36.38
CA ASN A 200 10.78 2.17 36.46
C ASN A 200 9.85 3.28 35.96
N GLU A 201 10.11 4.53 36.37
CA GLU A 201 9.33 5.70 35.96
C GLU A 201 9.58 6.03 34.49
N PHE A 202 10.84 5.97 34.05
CA PHE A 202 11.21 6.20 32.66
C PHE A 202 10.54 5.19 31.71
N ASN A 203 10.56 3.90 32.07
CA ASN A 203 9.90 2.84 31.30
C ASN A 203 8.37 3.02 31.29
N SER A 204 7.76 3.42 32.41
CA SER A 204 6.32 3.72 32.46
C SER A 204 5.96 4.86 31.51
N ASN A 205 6.68 5.98 31.59
CA ASN A 205 6.44 7.14 30.72
C ASN A 205 6.59 6.77 29.23
N MET A 206 7.58 5.93 28.93
CA MET A 206 7.83 5.49 27.56
C MET A 206 6.73 4.56 27.03
N GLU A 207 6.19 3.68 27.88
CA GLU A 207 5.04 2.83 27.52
C GLU A 207 3.77 3.68 27.35
N ASP A 208 3.54 4.69 28.18
CA ASP A 208 2.42 5.63 28.04
C ASP A 208 2.49 6.38 26.70
N VAL A 209 3.67 6.88 26.33
CA VAL A 209 3.90 7.52 25.03
C VAL A 209 3.66 6.54 23.88
N LYS A 210 4.14 5.29 23.98
CA LYS A 210 3.89 4.25 22.97
C LYS A 210 2.40 3.99 22.78
N VAL A 211 1.65 3.81 23.87
CA VAL A 211 0.20 3.56 23.82
C VAL A 211 -0.53 4.71 23.13
N ASP A 212 -0.17 5.96 23.45
CA ASP A 212 -0.76 7.14 22.82
C ASP A 212 -0.44 7.24 21.33
N ILE A 213 0.79 6.93 20.92
CA ILE A 213 1.19 6.93 19.51
C ILE A 213 0.47 5.84 18.73
N LEU A 214 0.33 4.64 19.30
CA LEU A 214 -0.41 3.56 18.66
C LEU A 214 -1.91 3.90 18.52
N LYS A 215 -2.52 4.52 19.52
CA LYS A 215 -3.91 5.02 19.43
C LYS A 215 -4.07 6.08 18.34
N GLN A 216 -3.09 6.99 18.20
CA GLN A 216 -3.09 7.97 17.12
C GLN A 216 -3.01 7.27 15.76
N PHE A 217 -2.12 6.28 15.61
CA PHE A 217 -2.04 5.49 14.38
C PHE A 217 -3.36 4.80 14.07
N ASP A 218 -4.00 4.16 15.06
CA ASP A 218 -5.27 3.44 14.90
C ASP A 218 -6.43 4.34 14.41
N SER A 219 -6.34 5.67 14.60
CA SER A 219 -7.36 6.62 14.15
C SER A 219 -7.50 6.73 12.62
N CYS A 220 -6.52 6.24 11.85
CA CYS A 220 -6.55 6.26 10.38
C CYS A 220 -7.03 4.92 9.76
N LEU A 221 -7.48 3.97 10.59
CA LEU A 221 -7.99 2.68 10.13
C LEU A 221 -9.28 2.85 9.30
N SER A 222 -9.34 2.12 8.18
CA SER A 222 -10.57 1.92 7.42
C SER A 222 -10.87 0.42 7.28
N ASN A 223 -12.15 0.05 7.25
CA ASN A 223 -12.56 -1.37 7.24
C ASN A 223 -12.01 -2.15 6.04
N SER A 224 -11.89 -1.53 4.86
CA SER A 224 -11.39 -2.21 3.66
C SER A 224 -9.87 -2.38 3.64
N THR A 225 -9.15 -1.76 4.57
CA THR A 225 -7.67 -1.77 4.63
C THR A 225 -7.11 -2.35 5.92
N ALA A 226 -7.95 -3.03 6.72
CA ALA A 226 -7.58 -3.57 8.03
C ALA A 226 -6.31 -4.45 8.01
N VAL A 227 -6.15 -5.29 6.99
CA VAL A 227 -4.99 -6.20 6.86
C VAL A 227 -3.67 -5.42 6.73
N ILE A 228 -3.62 -4.43 5.84
CA ILE A 228 -2.42 -3.60 5.64
C ILE A 228 -2.18 -2.70 6.84
N HIS A 229 -3.24 -2.14 7.40
CA HIS A 229 -3.14 -1.34 8.62
C HIS A 229 -2.52 -2.16 9.76
N GLU A 230 -3.00 -3.38 10.02
CA GLU A 230 -2.45 -4.28 11.04
C GLU A 230 -0.97 -4.61 10.78
N GLN A 231 -0.62 -4.90 9.53
CA GLN A 231 0.77 -5.16 9.13
C GLN A 231 1.69 -3.95 9.41
N ILE A 232 1.28 -2.75 9.04
CA ILE A 232 2.07 -1.52 9.25
C ILE A 232 2.09 -1.13 10.73
N ARG A 233 0.98 -1.32 11.45
CA ARG A 233 0.91 -1.10 12.90
C ARG A 233 1.92 -1.98 13.64
N LYS A 234 2.09 -3.23 13.22
CA LYS A 234 3.12 -4.12 13.77
C LYS A 234 4.53 -3.59 13.49
N GLN A 235 4.81 -3.11 12.28
CA GLN A 235 6.08 -2.47 11.95
C GLN A 235 6.34 -1.21 12.79
N LEU A 236 5.32 -0.39 13.02
CA LEU A 236 5.39 0.77 13.92
C LEU A 236 5.76 0.34 15.34
N GLN A 237 5.09 -0.68 15.87
CA GLN A 237 5.39 -1.20 17.20
C GLN A 237 6.83 -1.69 17.31
N GLU A 238 7.30 -2.48 16.34
CA GLU A 238 8.69 -2.95 16.30
C GLU A 238 9.70 -1.80 16.18
N ALA A 239 9.38 -0.75 15.42
CA ALA A 239 10.22 0.44 15.30
C ALA A 239 10.31 1.21 16.62
N ILE A 240 9.19 1.38 17.34
CA ILE A 240 9.15 2.02 18.65
C ILE A 240 9.94 1.18 19.68
N GLU A 241 9.79 -0.14 19.69
CA GLU A 241 10.54 -1.01 20.61
C GLU A 241 12.05 -0.94 20.40
N LYS A 242 12.53 -0.72 19.16
CA LYS A 242 13.95 -0.42 18.90
C LYS A 242 14.37 0.92 19.52
N GLN A 243 13.51 1.93 19.47
CA GLN A 243 13.78 3.22 20.11
C GLN A 243 13.82 3.11 21.64
N PHE A 244 13.05 2.20 22.25
CA PHE A 244 13.10 1.98 23.70
C PHE A 244 14.51 1.64 24.19
N ILE A 245 15.21 0.78 23.45
CA ILE A 245 16.58 0.37 23.78
C ILE A 245 17.50 1.59 23.75
N LYS A 246 17.42 2.41 22.68
CA LYS A 246 18.22 3.63 22.53
C LYS A 246 17.97 4.62 23.67
N TYR A 247 16.72 4.91 24.00
CA TYR A 247 16.37 5.88 25.04
C TYR A 247 16.71 5.39 26.44
N THR A 248 16.58 4.10 26.71
CA THR A 248 17.03 3.49 27.98
C THR A 248 18.54 3.64 28.15
N GLN A 249 19.32 3.32 27.11
CA GLN A 249 20.79 3.50 27.13
C GLN A 249 21.18 4.97 27.36
N GLN A 250 20.48 5.92 26.72
CA GLN A 250 20.72 7.35 26.94
C GLN A 250 20.44 7.77 28.38
N ASN A 251 19.38 7.23 29.00
CA ASN A 251 19.09 7.50 30.41
C ASN A 251 20.12 6.85 31.35
N ASP A 252 20.59 5.63 31.04
CA ASP A 252 21.64 4.95 31.82
C ASP A 252 22.97 5.71 31.78
N ILE A 253 23.33 6.30 30.64
CA ILE A 253 24.50 7.20 30.53
C ILE A 253 24.39 8.37 31.50
N LYS A 254 23.19 8.94 31.72
CA LYS A 254 23.00 10.00 32.71
C LYS A 254 23.24 9.51 34.13
N LEU A 255 22.80 8.30 34.45
CA LEU A 255 23.07 7.70 35.76
C LEU A 255 24.57 7.51 35.98
N ASP A 256 25.30 7.05 34.97
CA ASP A 256 26.75 6.87 35.06
C ASP A 256 27.50 8.20 35.16
N LEU A 257 27.03 9.25 34.49
CA LEU A 257 27.55 10.62 34.69
C LEU A 257 27.32 11.12 36.12
N ILE A 258 26.19 10.81 36.75
CA ILE A 258 25.92 11.15 38.15
C ILE A 258 26.89 10.39 39.07
N LYS A 259 27.07 9.07 38.88
CA LYS A 259 28.04 8.27 39.65
C LYS A 259 29.47 8.79 39.50
N ALA A 260 29.88 9.19 38.30
CA ALA A 260 31.18 9.79 38.06
C ALA A 260 31.35 11.11 38.84
N LYS A 261 30.34 11.99 38.82
CA LYS A 261 30.34 13.23 39.62
C LYS A 261 30.44 12.96 41.12
N ILE A 262 29.67 12.01 41.65
CA ILE A 262 29.75 11.59 43.06
C ILE A 262 31.17 11.11 43.40
N THR A 263 31.80 10.37 42.50
CA THR A 263 33.17 9.87 42.69
C THR A 263 34.19 11.02 42.78
N VAL A 264 34.06 12.03 41.91
CA VAL A 264 34.92 13.23 41.92
C VAL A 264 34.72 14.03 43.22
N GLU A 265 33.47 14.31 43.60
CA GLU A 265 33.14 15.02 44.85
C GLU A 265 33.67 14.28 46.09
N CYS A 266 33.60 12.94 46.10
CA CYS A 266 34.20 12.13 47.17
C CYS A 266 35.73 12.28 47.21
N ALA A 267 36.40 12.30 46.07
CA ALA A 267 37.84 12.49 46.00
C ALA A 267 38.26 13.90 46.46
N GLU A 268 37.51 14.94 46.07
CA GLU A 268 37.72 16.31 46.52
C GLU A 268 37.51 16.45 48.03
N ALA A 269 36.48 15.79 48.59
CA ALA A 269 36.23 15.77 50.03
C ALA A 269 37.40 15.11 50.80
N LYS A 270 37.95 14.01 50.28
CA LYS A 270 39.14 13.36 50.86
C LYS A 270 40.36 14.29 50.82
N LYS A 271 40.52 15.07 49.75
CA LYS A 271 41.60 16.05 49.61
C LYS A 271 41.46 17.20 50.61
N LEU A 272 40.27 17.79 50.70
CA LEU A 272 39.95 18.85 51.65
C LEU A 272 40.23 18.41 53.09
N TYR A 273 39.74 17.22 53.47
CA TYR A 273 40.01 16.65 54.79
C TYR A 273 41.51 16.58 55.09
N LYS A 274 42.31 16.08 54.15
CA LYS A 274 43.77 15.95 54.31
C LYS A 274 44.47 17.30 54.43
N GLU A 275 44.04 18.31 53.67
CA GLU A 275 44.58 19.68 53.75
C GLU A 275 44.29 20.31 55.12
N LEU A 276 43.06 20.18 55.62
CA LEU A 276 42.69 20.68 56.95
C LEU A 276 43.49 19.99 58.06
N MET A 277 43.68 18.67 57.98
CA MET A 277 44.48 17.92 58.97
C MET A 277 45.97 18.28 58.96
N ASN A 278 46.54 18.66 57.81
CA ASN A 278 47.95 19.05 57.70
C ASN A 278 48.28 20.40 58.36
N ASN A 279 47.28 21.26 58.56
CA ASN A 279 47.47 22.60 59.11
C ASN A 279 47.39 22.65 60.65
N THR A 280 47.42 21.50 61.33
CA THR A 280 47.13 21.37 62.78
C THR A 280 48.40 21.31 63.64
N ASP A 281 48.38 21.98 64.80
CA ASP A 281 49.42 21.91 65.84
C ASP A 281 49.49 20.51 66.51
N GLN A 282 50.67 20.15 67.02
CA GLN A 282 51.07 18.76 67.33
C GLN A 282 50.49 18.14 68.63
N SER A 283 49.57 18.79 69.36
CA SER A 283 48.99 18.20 70.58
C SER A 283 47.85 17.22 70.25
N ILE A 284 47.76 16.13 71.01
CA ILE A 284 46.76 15.06 70.80
C ILE A 284 45.32 15.59 70.95
N GLU A 285 45.10 16.53 71.88
CA GLU A 285 43.79 17.12 72.14
C GLU A 285 43.35 18.02 70.98
N ALA A 286 44.24 18.86 70.45
CA ALA A 286 43.98 19.69 69.27
C ALA A 286 43.71 18.86 68.01
N LEU A 287 44.46 17.77 67.81
CA LEU A 287 44.24 16.83 66.72
C LEU A 287 42.84 16.22 66.72
N SER A 288 42.29 15.90 67.90
CA SER A 288 40.94 15.33 68.01
C SER A 288 39.85 16.33 67.64
N THR A 289 40.01 17.59 68.05
CA THR A 289 39.07 18.67 67.70
C THR A 289 39.12 18.97 66.21
N THR A 290 40.32 19.09 65.64
CA THR A 290 40.49 19.35 64.20
C THR A 290 40.00 18.20 63.33
N HIS A 291 40.16 16.95 63.78
CA HIS A 291 39.57 15.81 63.07
C HIS A 291 38.04 15.92 62.97
N ALA A 292 37.36 16.24 64.08
CA ALA A 292 35.91 16.38 64.09
C ALA A 292 35.43 17.47 63.12
N ASP A 293 36.08 18.64 63.15
CA ASP A 293 35.75 19.76 62.27
C ASP A 293 36.06 19.46 60.80
N ALA A 294 37.26 18.92 60.51
CA ALA A 294 37.66 18.58 59.15
C ALA A 294 36.76 17.49 58.54
N LYS A 295 36.38 16.49 59.34
CA LYS A 295 35.45 15.43 58.94
C LYS A 295 34.06 16.01 58.66
N HIS A 296 33.58 16.92 59.51
CA HIS A 296 32.30 17.60 59.29
C HIS A 296 32.30 18.37 57.98
N GLN A 297 33.31 19.22 57.74
CA GLN A 297 33.41 20.04 56.53
C GLN A 297 33.51 19.18 55.25
N ALA A 298 34.32 18.12 55.26
CA ALA A 298 34.44 17.22 54.12
C ALA A 298 33.14 16.48 53.81
N LEU A 299 32.42 16.00 54.84
CA LEU A 299 31.12 15.33 54.66
C LEU A 299 30.04 16.31 54.20
N GLU A 300 30.03 17.53 54.74
CA GLU A 300 29.08 18.55 54.33
C GLU A 300 29.25 18.91 52.85
N MET A 301 30.49 19.07 52.38
CA MET A 301 30.80 19.31 50.98
C MET A 301 30.30 18.15 50.10
N PHE A 302 30.65 16.91 50.44
CA PHE A 302 30.23 15.73 49.68
C PHE A 302 28.70 15.57 49.62
N ARG A 303 27.99 15.88 50.71
CA ARG A 303 26.53 15.78 50.80
C ARG A 303 25.77 16.78 49.94
N ARG A 304 26.42 17.81 49.40
CA ARG A 304 25.81 18.75 48.44
C ARG A 304 25.66 18.15 47.04
N ALA A 305 26.35 17.05 46.72
CA ALA A 305 26.25 16.40 45.42
C ALA A 305 24.86 15.78 45.18
N SER A 306 24.39 15.82 43.92
CA SER A 306 23.14 15.16 43.54
C SER A 306 23.26 13.64 43.67
N LYS A 307 22.25 13.00 44.26
CA LYS A 307 22.20 11.55 44.52
C LYS A 307 21.03 10.82 43.85
N VAL A 308 20.22 11.54 43.07
CA VAL A 308 18.98 11.01 42.46
C VAL A 308 19.31 9.81 41.57
N GLY A 309 18.73 8.65 41.90
CA GLY A 309 18.93 7.37 41.20
C GLY A 309 20.23 6.64 41.52
N ALA A 310 21.14 7.27 42.27
CA ALA A 310 22.41 6.70 42.68
C ALA A 310 22.52 6.59 44.20
N GLU A 311 21.42 6.48 44.93
CA GLU A 311 21.36 6.61 46.40
C GLU A 311 22.23 5.56 47.10
N ASN A 312 22.20 4.31 46.62
CA ASN A 312 23.01 3.24 47.18
C ASN A 312 24.51 3.47 46.91
N PHE A 313 24.86 3.92 45.70
CA PHE A 313 26.24 4.25 45.34
C PHE A 313 26.76 5.44 46.14
N PHE A 314 25.93 6.48 46.31
CA PHE A 314 26.23 7.64 47.13
C PHE A 314 26.52 7.25 48.58
N LYS A 315 25.67 6.40 49.20
CA LYS A 315 25.87 5.91 50.56
C LYS A 315 27.18 5.12 50.72
N GLU A 316 27.54 4.33 49.71
CA GLU A 316 28.80 3.59 49.71
C GLU A 316 30.01 4.53 49.64
N CYS A 317 29.98 5.54 48.75
CA CYS A 317 31.02 6.57 48.70
C CYS A 317 31.12 7.37 50.02
N GLU A 318 29.99 7.69 50.65
CA GLU A 318 29.96 8.36 51.96
C GLU A 318 30.66 7.52 53.03
N LYS A 319 30.33 6.23 53.10
CA LYS A 319 30.96 5.28 54.03
C LYS A 319 32.46 5.17 53.81
N GLN A 320 32.90 5.13 52.56
CA GLN A 320 34.33 5.11 52.22
C GLN A 320 35.06 6.40 52.62
N LEU A 321 34.39 7.56 52.50
CA LEU A 321 34.94 8.84 52.95
C LEU A 321 35.09 8.88 54.48
N ILE A 322 34.09 8.42 55.22
CA ILE A 322 34.13 8.30 56.69
C ILE A 322 35.30 7.40 57.12
N THR A 323 35.39 6.21 56.52
CA THR A 323 36.44 5.22 56.81
C THR A 323 37.83 5.81 56.55
N TYR A 324 38.01 6.46 55.40
CA TYR A 324 39.27 7.13 55.04
C TYR A 324 39.66 8.22 56.05
N ALA A 325 38.70 9.03 56.51
CA ALA A 325 38.98 10.09 57.49
C ALA A 325 39.46 9.50 58.82
N ASP A 326 38.81 8.44 59.29
CA ASP A 326 39.11 7.77 60.56
C ASP A 326 40.47 7.04 60.52
N GLU A 327 40.77 6.31 59.44
CA GLU A 327 42.07 5.68 59.22
C GLU A 327 43.20 6.71 59.14
N THR A 328 42.96 7.80 58.39
CA THR A 328 43.94 8.89 58.25
C THR A 328 44.21 9.53 59.61
N PHE A 329 43.17 9.78 60.43
CA PHE A 329 43.32 10.32 61.77
C PHE A 329 44.15 9.41 62.69
N ASN A 330 43.92 8.11 62.64
CA ASN A 330 44.73 7.14 63.40
C ASN A 330 46.21 7.23 63.01
N SER A 331 46.51 7.39 61.72
CA SER A 331 47.88 7.62 61.24
C SER A 331 48.52 8.90 61.79
N TYR A 332 47.77 10.00 61.89
CA TYR A 332 48.25 11.25 62.52
C TYR A 332 48.49 11.07 64.03
N LYS A 333 47.58 10.38 64.75
CA LYS A 333 47.76 10.04 66.17
C LYS A 333 49.03 9.23 66.41
N GLU A 334 49.27 8.20 65.62
CA GLU A 334 50.49 7.38 65.72
C GLU A 334 51.77 8.20 65.48
N ARG A 335 51.74 9.17 64.54
CA ARG A 335 52.88 10.05 64.27
C ARG A 335 53.14 11.07 65.38
N SER A 336 52.08 11.63 65.97
CA SER A 336 52.17 12.55 67.11
C SER A 336 52.70 11.81 68.35
N ALA A 337 52.18 10.62 68.65
CA ALA A 337 52.66 9.78 69.76
C ALA A 337 54.15 9.39 69.61
N LYS A 338 54.63 9.16 68.38
CA LYS A 338 56.07 8.91 68.12
C LYS A 338 56.96 10.14 68.32
N LYS A 339 56.42 11.36 68.20
CA LYS A 339 57.16 12.61 68.44
C LYS A 339 57.22 13.01 69.91
N GLU A 340 56.27 12.60 70.74
CA GLU A 340 56.28 12.86 72.18
C GLU A 340 57.20 11.91 72.97
N VAL A 341 57.67 10.81 72.37
CA VAL A 341 58.52 9.76 73.00
C VAL A 341 60.02 9.94 72.69
N VAL A 342 60.38 10.91 71.85
CA VAL A 342 61.76 11.34 71.54
C VAL A 342 62.00 12.71 72.14
#